data_AF-A0A517SF96-F1
#
_entry.id   AF-A0A517SF96-F1
#
_cell.length_a   1.000
_cell.length_b   1.000
_cell.length_c   1.000
_cell.angle_alpha   90.00
_cell.angle_beta   90.00
_cell.angle_gamma   90.00
#
_symmetry.space_group_name_H-M   'P 1'
#
loop_
_entity.id
_entity.type
_entity.pdbx_description
1 polymer ?
#
loop_
_entity_poly.entity_id
_entity_poly.type
_entity_poly.pdbx_seq_one_letter_code
_entity_poly.pdbx_strand_id
1 'polypeptide(L)'
;MTANLDHARCAFEHNHFDRAARLVANALRANQYDGRAWELRGLIHHALGQIPEAVSALESASLYVVLNPAASVCLGQCYGRIGRTTLSRELLSPLITDSRMSPDLLLQIATGLDAADDPRLALAAARRATERDPDLAQGYYDMGYYAARSGHPPRIVEFLARRALSLEPHHLGYRLGLVTFLLKGKRPDEAYGLVSKLTNDEIEQVHCRCCLERVVELFEARGDYRRAILGRQQILRLELNKVESDCPRGDE
;
A
#
# COMPACT_ATOMS: atom_id res chain seq x y z
N MET A 1 23.16 22.35 -19.36
CA MET A 1 21.69 22.18 -19.18
C MET A 1 21.32 20.88 -18.47
N THR A 2 22.05 19.78 -18.65
CA THR A 2 21.85 18.49 -17.96
C THR A 2 21.97 18.56 -16.43
N ALA A 3 22.86 19.41 -15.90
CA ALA A 3 23.11 19.54 -14.46
C ALA A 3 21.87 19.89 -13.61
N ASN A 4 20.90 20.64 -14.15
CA ASN A 4 19.70 21.00 -13.37
C ASN A 4 18.77 19.82 -13.15
N LEU A 5 18.67 18.91 -14.11
CA LEU A 5 17.80 17.74 -14.01
C LEU A 5 18.42 16.65 -13.11
N ASP A 6 19.74 16.47 -13.16
CA ASP A 6 20.44 15.54 -12.26
C ASP A 6 20.34 15.99 -10.80
N HIS A 7 20.47 17.28 -10.52
CA HIS A 7 20.23 17.82 -9.17
C HIS A 7 18.76 17.67 -8.74
N ALA A 8 17.80 17.79 -9.67
CA ALA A 8 16.39 17.57 -9.37
C ALA A 8 16.11 16.11 -9.00
N ARG A 9 16.71 15.17 -9.74
CA ARG A 9 16.60 13.73 -9.48
C ARG A 9 17.21 13.38 -8.12
N CYS A 10 18.41 13.89 -7.83
CA CYS A 10 19.03 13.71 -6.52
C CYS A 10 18.15 14.29 -5.39
N ALA A 11 17.54 15.46 -5.58
CA ALA A 11 16.64 16.03 -4.57
C ALA A 11 15.39 15.16 -4.36
N PHE A 12 14.84 14.56 -5.42
CA PHE A 12 13.71 13.65 -5.35
C PHE A 12 14.07 12.35 -4.61
N GLU A 13 15.21 11.74 -4.91
CA GLU A 13 15.72 10.52 -4.24
C GLU A 13 15.92 10.73 -2.73
N HIS A 14 16.19 11.96 -2.30
CA HIS A 14 16.33 12.34 -0.89
C HIS A 14 15.04 12.93 -0.29
N ASN A 15 13.88 12.72 -0.93
CA ASN A 15 12.56 13.20 -0.48
C ASN A 15 12.43 14.73 -0.32
N HIS A 16 13.32 15.51 -0.93
CA HIS A 16 13.23 16.97 -0.94
C HIS A 16 12.31 17.44 -2.08
N PHE A 17 11.03 17.07 -2.02
CA PHE A 17 10.06 17.26 -3.11
C PHE A 17 9.91 18.72 -3.55
N ASP A 18 9.87 19.68 -2.62
CA ASP A 18 9.77 21.11 -2.95
C ASP A 18 10.97 21.61 -3.75
N ARG A 19 12.17 21.15 -3.38
CA ARG A 19 13.41 21.50 -4.08
C ARG A 19 13.43 20.86 -5.46
N ALA A 20 13.06 19.58 -5.54
CA ALA A 20 12.98 18.85 -6.81
C ALA A 20 11.99 19.53 -7.76
N ALA A 21 10.80 19.92 -7.29
CA ALA A 21 9.77 20.60 -8.07
C ALA A 21 10.27 21.93 -8.64
N ARG A 22 10.96 22.75 -7.85
CA ARG A 22 11.56 24.01 -8.32
C ARG A 22 12.61 23.79 -9.40
N LEU A 23 13.48 22.80 -9.22
CA LEU A 23 14.54 22.48 -10.19
C LEU A 23 13.97 21.96 -11.50
N VAL A 24 12.95 21.10 -11.44
CA VAL A 24 12.21 20.61 -12.61
C VAL A 24 11.49 21.75 -13.33
N ALA A 25 10.84 22.66 -12.60
CA ALA A 25 10.19 23.82 -13.21
C ALA A 25 11.20 24.71 -13.98
N ASN A 26 12.40 24.90 -13.44
CA ASN A 26 13.47 25.62 -14.14
C ASN A 26 13.97 24.85 -15.37
N ALA A 27 14.09 23.53 -15.31
CA ALA A 27 14.45 22.69 -16.46
C ALA A 27 13.41 22.82 -17.60
N LEU A 28 12.12 22.75 -17.26
CA LEU A 28 11.03 22.90 -18.23
C LEU A 28 10.89 24.30 -18.80
N ARG A 29 11.27 25.36 -18.06
CA ARG A 29 11.38 26.72 -18.62
C ARG A 29 12.48 26.83 -19.66
N ALA A 30 13.58 26.11 -19.46
CA ALA A 30 14.71 26.10 -20.40
C ALA A 30 14.43 25.22 -21.63
N ASN A 31 13.71 24.11 -21.46
CA ASN A 31 13.24 23.26 -22.53
C ASN A 31 11.88 22.63 -22.19
N GLN A 32 10.81 23.13 -22.80
CA GLN A 32 9.44 22.66 -22.55
C GLN A 32 9.15 21.25 -23.09
N TYR A 33 10.04 20.71 -23.93
CA TYR A 33 9.92 19.38 -24.54
C TYR A 33 10.83 18.34 -23.87
N ASP A 34 11.43 18.67 -22.72
CA ASP A 34 12.25 17.73 -21.95
C ASP A 34 11.36 16.66 -21.30
N GLY A 35 11.20 15.52 -21.98
CA GLY A 35 10.41 14.40 -21.50
C GLY A 35 10.89 13.81 -20.18
N ARG A 36 12.19 13.87 -19.88
CA ARG A 36 12.73 13.39 -18.58
C ARG A 36 12.42 14.36 -17.45
N ALA A 37 12.40 15.66 -17.73
CA ALA A 37 11.92 16.65 -16.78
C ALA A 37 10.41 16.50 -16.50
N TRP A 38 9.59 16.24 -17.53
CA TRP A 38 8.17 15.91 -17.37
C TRP A 38 7.96 14.62 -16.58
N GLU A 39 8.75 13.58 -16.86
CA GLU A 39 8.68 12.29 -16.15
C GLU A 39 8.95 12.49 -14.64
N LEU A 40 10.03 13.19 -14.29
CA LEU A 40 10.37 13.51 -12.91
C LEU A 40 9.30 14.40 -12.25
N ARG A 41 8.71 15.36 -12.99
CA ARG A 41 7.60 16.17 -12.50
C ARG A 41 6.40 15.30 -12.10
N GLY A 42 6.06 14.33 -12.94
CA GLY A 42 4.98 13.39 -12.70
C GLY A 42 5.20 12.55 -11.45
N LEU A 43 6.42 12.01 -11.28
CA LEU A 43 6.81 11.26 -10.08
C LEU A 43 6.74 12.12 -8.81
N ILE A 44 7.16 13.38 -8.87
CA ILE A 44 7.06 14.32 -7.74
C ILE A 44 5.60 14.59 -7.38
N HIS A 45 4.75 14.89 -8.36
CA HIS A 45 3.32 15.12 -8.10
C HIS A 45 2.64 13.86 -7.53
N HIS A 46 3.00 12.67 -8.01
CA HIS A 46 2.52 11.42 -7.46
C HIS A 46 2.91 11.25 -5.98
N ALA A 47 4.18 11.51 -5.64
CA ALA A 47 4.69 11.43 -4.27
C ALA A 47 4.00 12.44 -3.32
N LEU A 48 3.59 13.60 -3.85
CA LEU A 48 2.84 14.63 -3.12
C LEU A 48 1.32 14.36 -3.06
N GLY A 49 0.83 13.28 -3.66
CA GLY A 49 -0.60 12.96 -3.73
C GLY A 49 -1.41 13.83 -4.70
N GLN A 50 -0.74 14.63 -5.53
CA GLN A 50 -1.32 15.51 -6.55
C GLN A 50 -1.62 14.71 -7.82
N ILE A 51 -2.65 13.86 -7.75
CA ILE A 51 -2.92 12.84 -8.78
C ILE A 51 -3.26 13.43 -10.15
N PRO A 52 -4.12 14.45 -10.29
CA PRO A 52 -4.40 15.05 -11.60
C PRO A 52 -3.14 15.62 -12.27
N GLU A 53 -2.29 16.30 -11.50
CA GLU A 53 -1.03 16.89 -11.97
C GLU A 53 0.00 15.80 -12.34
N ALA A 54 0.04 14.71 -11.58
CA ALA A 54 0.87 13.55 -11.89
C ALA A 54 0.49 12.93 -13.24
N VAL A 55 -0.81 12.71 -13.48
CA VAL A 55 -1.31 12.19 -14.77
C VAL A 55 -0.90 13.12 -15.91
N SER A 56 -1.18 14.42 -15.79
CA SER A 56 -0.88 15.39 -16.84
C SER A 56 0.62 15.43 -17.18
N ALA A 57 1.49 15.41 -16.16
CA ALA A 57 2.94 15.43 -16.36
C ALA A 57 3.48 14.12 -16.95
N LEU A 58 2.99 12.96 -16.51
CA LEU A 58 3.41 11.65 -17.04
C LEU A 58 2.89 11.41 -18.47
N GLU A 59 1.66 11.83 -18.78
CA GLU A 59 1.13 11.83 -20.15
C GLU A 59 1.99 12.73 -21.04
N SER A 60 2.33 13.94 -20.58
CA SER A 60 3.24 14.84 -21.30
C SER A 60 4.62 14.22 -21.52
N ALA A 61 5.17 13.55 -20.52
CA ALA A 61 6.44 12.84 -20.64
C ALA A 61 6.39 11.74 -21.71
N SER A 62 5.29 10.97 -21.75
CA SER A 62 5.09 9.86 -22.67
C SER A 62 5.07 10.28 -24.16
N LEU A 63 4.81 11.56 -24.45
CA LEU A 63 4.88 12.13 -25.80
C LEU A 63 6.32 12.30 -26.30
N TYR A 64 7.31 12.39 -25.40
CA TYR A 64 8.70 12.73 -25.75
C TYR A 64 9.68 11.61 -25.43
N VAL A 65 9.39 10.76 -24.44
CA VAL A 65 10.27 9.67 -24.01
C VAL A 65 9.48 8.41 -23.67
N VAL A 66 10.12 7.25 -23.84
CA VAL A 66 9.64 6.01 -23.23
C VAL A 66 9.80 6.11 -21.72
N LEU A 67 8.68 6.01 -21.02
CA LEU A 67 8.65 6.06 -19.56
C LEU A 67 9.46 4.91 -18.96
N ASN A 68 10.21 5.23 -17.92
CA ASN A 68 10.86 4.21 -17.10
C ASN A 68 9.79 3.36 -16.35
N PRO A 69 10.15 2.15 -15.88
CA PRO A 69 9.23 1.28 -15.14
C PRO A 69 8.43 1.96 -14.04
N ALA A 70 9.10 2.71 -13.16
CA ALA A 70 8.46 3.36 -12.03
C ALA A 70 7.44 4.42 -12.49
N ALA A 71 7.78 5.23 -13.50
CA ALA A 71 6.89 6.23 -14.08
C ALA A 71 5.66 5.60 -14.76
N SER A 72 5.83 4.49 -15.48
CA SER A 72 4.72 3.73 -16.06
C SER A 72 3.78 3.16 -14.99
N VAL A 73 4.34 2.60 -13.91
CA VAL A 73 3.55 2.10 -12.78
C VAL A 73 2.80 3.25 -12.09
N CYS A 74 3.47 4.37 -11.82
CA CYS A 74 2.83 5.55 -11.24
C CYS A 74 1.68 6.07 -12.11
N LEU A 75 1.87 6.17 -13.43
CA LEU A 75 0.81 6.61 -14.34
C LEU A 75 -0.41 5.66 -14.27
N GLY A 76 -0.17 4.34 -14.27
CA GLY A 76 -1.23 3.35 -14.13
C GLY A 76 -1.97 3.46 -12.80
N GLN A 77 -1.25 3.58 -11.67
CA GLN A 77 -1.85 3.82 -10.36
C GLN A 77 -2.69 5.09 -10.33
N CYS A 78 -2.18 6.19 -10.91
CA CYS A 78 -2.92 7.43 -11.02
C CYS A 78 -4.21 7.25 -11.83
N TYR A 79 -4.18 6.55 -12.97
CA TYR A 79 -5.38 6.24 -13.74
C TYR A 79 -6.41 5.46 -12.94
N GLY A 80 -6.01 4.46 -12.14
CA GLY A 80 -6.91 3.74 -11.26
C GLY A 80 -7.59 4.68 -10.26
N ARG A 81 -6.81 5.54 -9.58
CA ARG A 81 -7.30 6.49 -8.57
C ARG A 81 -8.29 7.52 -9.11
N ILE A 82 -8.20 7.91 -10.38
CA ILE A 82 -9.14 8.84 -11.02
C ILE A 82 -10.29 8.14 -11.75
N GLY A 83 -10.45 6.82 -11.57
CA GLY A 83 -11.53 6.04 -12.17
C GLY A 83 -11.34 5.72 -13.67
N ARG A 84 -10.17 6.00 -14.25
CA ARG A 84 -9.82 5.58 -15.63
C ARG A 84 -9.35 4.12 -15.63
N THR A 85 -10.25 3.22 -15.21
CA THR A 85 -9.95 1.80 -14.95
C THR A 85 -9.38 1.08 -16.17
N THR A 86 -9.95 1.30 -17.36
CA THR A 86 -9.46 0.69 -18.61
C THR A 86 -8.00 1.06 -18.90
N LEU A 87 -7.66 2.35 -18.83
CA LEU A 87 -6.30 2.82 -19.09
C LEU A 87 -5.30 2.31 -18.04
N SER A 88 -5.70 2.29 -16.76
CA SER A 88 -4.88 1.68 -15.70
C SER A 88 -4.57 0.21 -16.03
N ARG A 89 -5.60 -0.57 -16.34
CA ARG A 89 -5.46 -1.99 -16.62
C ARG A 89 -4.60 -2.26 -17.87
N GLU A 90 -4.83 -1.53 -18.96
CA GLU A 90 -4.07 -1.68 -20.20
C GLU A 90 -2.59 -1.32 -20.02
N LEU A 91 -2.30 -0.31 -19.20
CA LEU A 91 -0.92 0.09 -18.91
C LEU A 91 -0.21 -0.88 -17.96
N LEU A 92 -0.89 -1.35 -16.91
CA LEU A 92 -0.29 -2.15 -15.84
C LEU A 92 -0.22 -3.65 -16.14
N SER A 93 -1.22 -4.21 -16.83
CA SER A 93 -1.30 -5.66 -17.09
C SER A 93 -0.06 -6.23 -17.80
N PRO A 94 0.48 -5.59 -18.86
CA PRO A 94 1.70 -6.08 -19.52
C PRO A 94 2.94 -6.02 -18.61
N LEU A 95 2.98 -5.12 -17.62
CA LEU A 95 4.12 -4.97 -16.73
C LEU A 95 4.25 -6.12 -15.73
N ILE A 96 3.16 -6.86 -15.44
CA ILE A 96 3.19 -8.01 -14.53
C ILE A 96 4.20 -9.07 -15.01
N THR A 97 4.30 -9.29 -16.32
CA THR A 97 5.18 -10.31 -16.90
C THR A 97 6.57 -9.77 -17.25
N ASP A 98 6.80 -8.46 -17.12
CA ASP A 98 8.08 -7.84 -17.45
C ASP A 98 9.17 -8.26 -16.46
N SER A 99 10.26 -8.79 -17.03
CA SER A 99 11.41 -9.27 -16.25
C SER A 99 12.14 -8.18 -15.46
N ARG A 100 11.94 -6.90 -15.82
CA ARG A 100 12.58 -5.74 -15.20
C ARG A 100 11.84 -5.25 -13.94
N MET A 101 10.63 -5.74 -13.66
CA MET A 101 9.89 -5.32 -12.46
C MET A 101 10.52 -5.93 -11.21
N SER A 102 10.85 -5.07 -10.24
CA SER A 102 11.20 -5.50 -8.89
C SER A 102 9.96 -6.01 -8.15
N PRO A 103 10.13 -6.79 -7.06
CA PRO A 103 9.02 -7.20 -6.20
C PRO A 103 8.18 -6.00 -5.71
N ASP A 104 8.83 -4.90 -5.30
CA ASP A 104 8.15 -3.69 -4.86
C ASP A 104 7.29 -3.05 -5.95
N LEU A 105 7.81 -2.98 -7.19
CA LEU A 105 7.04 -2.46 -8.32
C LEU A 105 5.86 -3.39 -8.66
N LEU A 106 6.00 -4.71 -8.49
CA LEU A 106 4.90 -5.65 -8.67
C LEU A 106 3.79 -5.47 -7.62
N LEU A 107 4.13 -5.15 -6.36
CA LEU A 107 3.13 -4.79 -5.35
C LEU A 107 2.46 -3.45 -5.66
N GLN A 108 3.21 -2.46 -6.17
CA GLN A 108 2.65 -1.20 -6.64
C GLN A 108 1.70 -1.39 -7.83
N ILE A 109 2.06 -2.25 -8.78
CA ILE A 109 1.19 -2.68 -9.89
C ILE A 109 -0.10 -3.30 -9.34
N ALA A 110 0.01 -4.19 -8.34
CA ALA A 110 -1.14 -4.81 -7.72
C ALA A 110 -2.11 -3.77 -7.12
N THR A 111 -1.57 -2.77 -6.42
CA THR A 111 -2.36 -1.65 -5.86
C THR A 111 -3.06 -0.84 -6.95
N GLY A 112 -2.38 -0.57 -8.08
CA GLY A 112 -2.96 0.17 -9.20
C GLY A 112 -4.10 -0.58 -9.90
N LEU A 113 -3.97 -1.92 -10.02
CA LEU A 113 -4.99 -2.80 -10.59
C LEU A 113 -6.19 -2.97 -9.66
N ASP A 114 -5.94 -3.00 -8.35
CA ASP A 114 -6.98 -3.02 -7.33
C ASP A 114 -7.82 -1.74 -7.33
N ALA A 115 -7.16 -0.58 -7.48
CA ALA A 115 -7.82 0.70 -7.67
C ALA A 115 -8.57 0.79 -9.02
N ALA A 116 -8.17 -0.02 -10.01
CA ALA A 116 -8.87 -0.18 -11.27
C ALA A 116 -10.02 -1.22 -11.20
N ASP A 117 -10.35 -1.70 -10.00
CA ASP A 117 -11.37 -2.71 -9.73
C ASP A 117 -11.11 -4.08 -10.41
N ASP A 118 -9.83 -4.44 -10.57
CA ASP A 118 -9.41 -5.76 -11.08
C ASP A 118 -8.59 -6.53 -10.03
N PRO A 119 -9.24 -7.05 -8.97
CA PRO A 119 -8.54 -7.76 -7.89
C PRO A 119 -7.90 -9.08 -8.36
N ARG A 120 -8.32 -9.62 -9.52
CA ARG A 120 -7.74 -10.84 -10.10
C ARG A 120 -6.35 -10.56 -10.68
N LEU A 121 -6.21 -9.47 -11.43
CA LEU A 121 -4.90 -9.04 -11.91
C LEU A 121 -4.02 -8.52 -10.77
N ALA A 122 -4.60 -7.86 -9.75
CA ALA A 122 -3.87 -7.48 -8.55
C ALA A 122 -3.28 -8.71 -7.83
N LEU A 123 -4.08 -9.77 -7.65
CA LEU A 123 -3.60 -11.04 -7.11
C LEU A 123 -2.47 -11.66 -7.96
N ALA A 124 -2.56 -11.58 -9.28
CA ALA A 124 -1.52 -12.07 -10.17
C ALA A 124 -0.19 -11.30 -10.02
N ALA A 125 -0.26 -9.98 -9.88
CA ALA A 125 0.89 -9.11 -9.64
C ALA A 125 1.54 -9.39 -8.27
N ALA A 126 0.74 -9.48 -7.20
CA ALA A 126 1.23 -9.83 -5.86
C ALA A 126 1.85 -11.24 -5.81
N ARG A 127 1.24 -12.22 -6.51
CA ARG A 127 1.85 -13.55 -6.67
C ARG A 127 3.19 -13.47 -7.39
N ARG A 128 3.29 -12.66 -8.44
CA ARG A 128 4.55 -12.50 -9.16
C ARG A 128 5.63 -11.86 -8.28
N ALA A 129 5.26 -10.96 -7.37
CA ALA A 129 6.18 -10.40 -6.38
C ALA A 129 6.76 -11.50 -5.47
N THR A 130 5.93 -12.39 -4.94
CA THR A 130 6.38 -13.50 -4.06
C THR A 130 7.12 -14.62 -4.80
N GLU A 131 6.87 -14.79 -6.11
CA GLU A 131 7.69 -15.66 -6.97
C GLU A 131 9.11 -15.10 -7.17
N ARG A 132 9.29 -13.77 -7.12
CA ARG A 132 10.58 -13.10 -7.25
C ARG A 132 11.32 -13.00 -5.92
N ASP A 133 10.58 -12.78 -4.85
CA ASP A 133 11.07 -12.73 -3.49
C ASP A 133 10.16 -13.57 -2.56
N PRO A 134 10.52 -14.85 -2.31
CA PRO A 134 9.73 -15.74 -1.45
C PRO A 134 9.64 -15.33 0.02
N ASP A 135 10.45 -14.38 0.47
CA ASP A 135 10.46 -13.90 1.86
C ASP A 135 9.76 -12.53 2.01
N LEU A 136 9.18 -12.00 0.93
CA LEU A 136 8.42 -10.76 0.93
C LEU A 136 7.07 -10.91 1.65
N ALA A 137 7.05 -10.61 2.95
CA ALA A 137 5.87 -10.74 3.80
C ALA A 137 4.66 -9.95 3.27
N GLN A 138 4.88 -8.70 2.83
CA GLN A 138 3.83 -7.85 2.26
C GLN A 138 3.17 -8.50 1.03
N GLY A 139 3.93 -9.20 0.19
CA GLY A 139 3.38 -9.87 -0.98
C GLY A 139 2.37 -10.96 -0.60
N TYR A 140 2.61 -11.72 0.46
CA TYR A 140 1.64 -12.69 0.95
C TYR A 140 0.41 -12.03 1.58
N TYR A 141 0.59 -10.91 2.29
CA TYR A 141 -0.53 -10.16 2.85
C TYR A 141 -1.43 -9.60 1.74
N ASP A 142 -0.84 -8.96 0.74
CA ASP A 142 -1.54 -8.41 -0.43
C ASP A 142 -2.23 -9.52 -1.24
N MET A 143 -1.57 -10.66 -1.45
CA MET A 143 -2.21 -11.82 -2.06
C MET A 143 -3.44 -12.26 -1.25
N GLY A 144 -3.37 -12.28 0.08
CA GLY A 144 -4.50 -12.62 0.95
C GLY A 144 -5.67 -11.66 0.79
N TYR A 145 -5.37 -10.35 0.77
CA TYR A 145 -6.36 -9.29 0.54
C TYR A 145 -7.04 -9.41 -0.84
N TYR A 146 -6.26 -9.52 -1.92
CA TYR A 146 -6.80 -9.64 -3.28
C TYR A 146 -7.50 -10.99 -3.53
N ALA A 147 -7.05 -12.07 -2.88
CA ALA A 147 -7.72 -13.36 -2.92
C ALA A 147 -9.11 -13.29 -2.27
N ALA A 148 -9.25 -12.60 -1.13
CA ALA A 148 -10.55 -12.38 -0.49
C ALA A 148 -11.48 -11.57 -1.40
N ARG A 149 -10.99 -10.45 -1.97
CA ARG A 149 -11.75 -9.62 -2.94
C ARG A 149 -12.17 -10.39 -4.19
N SER A 150 -11.34 -11.34 -4.64
CA SER A 150 -11.61 -12.18 -5.80
C SER A 150 -12.48 -13.41 -5.49
N GLY A 151 -12.96 -13.57 -4.26
CA GLY A 151 -13.85 -14.66 -3.86
C GLY A 151 -13.16 -16.02 -3.66
N HIS A 152 -11.84 -16.03 -3.43
CA HIS A 152 -11.13 -17.27 -3.11
C HIS A 152 -11.59 -17.84 -1.75
N PRO A 153 -11.51 -19.17 -1.56
CA PRO A 153 -11.92 -19.79 -0.31
C PRO A 153 -11.21 -19.22 0.91
N PRO A 154 -11.90 -19.04 2.07
CA PRO A 154 -11.31 -18.47 3.29
C PRO A 154 -10.01 -19.17 3.73
N ARG A 155 -9.89 -20.48 3.54
CA ARG A 155 -8.66 -21.23 3.86
C ARG A 155 -7.42 -20.71 3.13
N ILE A 156 -7.57 -20.19 1.91
CA ILE A 156 -6.47 -19.64 1.12
C ILE A 156 -6.06 -18.28 1.69
N VAL A 157 -7.04 -17.44 2.01
CA VAL A 157 -6.81 -16.13 2.63
C VAL A 157 -6.11 -16.29 3.99
N GLU A 158 -6.57 -17.24 4.81
CA GLU A 158 -5.94 -17.54 6.10
C GLU A 158 -4.49 -18.04 5.94
N PHE A 159 -4.26 -18.95 4.99
CA PHE A 159 -2.92 -19.48 4.72
C PHE A 159 -1.95 -18.34 4.36
N LEU A 160 -2.38 -17.43 3.49
CA LEU A 160 -1.58 -16.27 3.07
C LEU A 160 -1.32 -15.30 4.22
N ALA A 161 -2.34 -14.99 5.04
CA ALA A 161 -2.18 -14.14 6.22
C ALA A 161 -1.22 -14.75 7.25
N ARG A 162 -1.31 -16.07 7.49
CA ARG A 162 -0.37 -16.79 8.37
C ARG A 162 1.04 -16.81 7.81
N ARG A 163 1.21 -16.92 6.48
CA ARG A 163 2.52 -16.86 5.83
C ARG A 163 3.17 -15.48 6.00
N ALA A 164 2.43 -14.40 5.76
CA ALA A 164 2.89 -13.03 6.00
C ALA A 164 3.35 -12.83 7.45
N LEU A 165 2.52 -13.23 8.42
CA LEU A 165 2.86 -13.14 9.84
C LEU A 165 4.05 -14.04 10.24
N SER A 166 4.26 -15.18 9.58
CA SER A 166 5.42 -16.04 9.86
C SER A 166 6.74 -15.45 9.40
N LEU A 167 6.72 -14.65 8.32
CA LEU A 167 7.89 -13.95 7.78
C LEU A 167 8.21 -12.71 8.60
N GLU A 168 7.18 -11.98 9.07
CA GLU A 168 7.33 -10.84 9.96
C GLU A 168 6.49 -10.99 11.24
N PRO A 169 6.99 -11.74 12.25
CA PRO A 169 6.23 -12.05 13.47
C PRO A 169 5.83 -10.84 14.29
N HIS A 170 6.56 -9.72 14.18
CA HIS A 170 6.34 -8.50 14.94
C HIS A 170 5.49 -7.45 14.20
N HIS A 171 5.08 -7.72 12.96
CA HIS A 171 4.25 -6.78 12.21
C HIS A 171 2.81 -6.77 12.73
N LEU A 172 2.45 -5.75 13.52
CA LEU A 172 1.15 -5.65 14.16
C LEU A 172 -0.01 -5.67 13.15
N GLY A 173 0.15 -5.02 12.01
CA GLY A 173 -0.87 -5.03 10.94
C GLY A 173 -1.28 -6.45 10.51
N TYR A 174 -0.32 -7.32 10.18
CA TYR A 174 -0.61 -8.70 9.76
C TYR A 174 -1.27 -9.52 10.88
N ARG A 175 -0.80 -9.32 12.12
CA ARG A 175 -1.37 -9.97 13.30
C ARG A 175 -2.83 -9.58 13.50
N LEU A 176 -3.14 -8.28 13.45
CA LEU A 176 -4.50 -7.74 13.61
C LEU A 176 -5.41 -8.10 12.43
N GLY A 177 -4.86 -8.18 11.21
CA GLY A 177 -5.57 -8.68 10.04
C GLY A 177 -6.03 -10.13 10.23
N LEU A 178 -5.14 -11.00 10.70
CA LEU A 178 -5.46 -12.40 10.99
C LEU A 178 -6.44 -12.55 12.16
N VAL A 179 -6.33 -11.73 13.22
CA VAL A 179 -7.32 -11.67 14.31
C VAL A 179 -8.70 -11.35 13.75
N THR A 180 -8.81 -10.30 12.94
CA THR A 180 -10.09 -9.89 12.33
C THR A 180 -10.66 -11.01 11.47
N PHE A 181 -9.82 -11.67 10.68
CA PHE A 181 -10.22 -12.82 9.88
C PHE A 181 -10.77 -13.99 10.73
N LEU A 182 -10.08 -14.36 11.82
CA LEU A 182 -10.48 -15.45 12.71
C LEU A 182 -11.78 -15.14 13.47
N LEU A 183 -11.99 -13.89 13.88
CA LEU A 183 -13.24 -13.45 14.51
C LEU A 183 -14.43 -13.58 13.54
N LYS A 184 -14.27 -13.15 12.28
CA LYS A 184 -15.29 -13.38 11.22
C LYS A 184 -15.57 -14.87 11.02
N GLY A 185 -14.53 -15.70 11.12
CA GLY A 185 -14.62 -17.17 11.08
C GLY A 185 -15.16 -17.83 12.37
N LYS A 186 -15.64 -17.07 13.36
CA LYS A 186 -16.14 -17.55 14.66
C LYS A 186 -15.12 -18.41 15.43
N ARG A 187 -13.83 -18.07 15.33
CA ARG A 187 -12.71 -18.74 16.02
C ARG A 187 -12.03 -17.81 17.04
N PRO A 188 -12.74 -17.38 18.09
CA PRO A 188 -12.20 -16.40 19.05
C PRO A 188 -11.05 -16.93 19.90
N ASP A 189 -10.97 -18.25 20.17
CA ASP A 189 -9.86 -18.84 20.92
C ASP A 189 -8.52 -18.64 20.20
N GLU A 190 -8.47 -18.93 18.90
CA GLU A 190 -7.27 -18.74 18.09
C GLU A 190 -6.93 -17.26 17.91
N ALA A 191 -7.96 -16.42 17.71
CA ALA A 191 -7.78 -14.98 17.65
C ALA A 191 -7.14 -14.45 18.94
N TYR A 192 -7.61 -14.91 20.12
CA TYR A 192 -7.04 -14.50 21.40
C TYR A 192 -5.61 -14.99 21.55
N GLY A 193 -5.31 -16.21 21.09
CA GLY A 193 -3.94 -16.74 21.06
C GLY A 193 -2.93 -15.78 20.41
N LEU A 194 -3.33 -15.12 19.32
CA LEU A 194 -2.48 -14.15 18.61
C LEU A 194 -2.22 -12.85 19.37
N VAL A 195 -3.14 -12.43 20.26
CA VAL A 195 -3.03 -11.15 20.98
C VAL A 195 -2.73 -11.30 22.48
N SER A 196 -2.80 -12.51 23.00
CA SER A 196 -2.59 -12.84 24.42
C SER A 196 -1.21 -12.44 24.97
N LYS A 197 -0.24 -12.21 24.06
CA LYS A 197 1.12 -11.79 24.38
C LYS A 197 1.46 -10.36 23.97
N LEU A 198 0.48 -9.57 23.50
CA LEU A 198 0.74 -8.17 23.18
C LEU A 198 1.29 -7.45 24.42
N THR A 199 2.35 -6.70 24.19
CA THR A 199 2.95 -5.79 25.17
C THR A 199 2.14 -4.50 25.28
N ASN A 200 2.38 -3.71 26.33
CA ASN A 200 1.75 -2.41 26.48
C ASN A 200 2.05 -1.51 25.26
N ASP A 201 3.33 -1.45 24.86
CA ASP A 201 3.81 -0.63 23.75
C ASP A 201 3.14 -1.05 22.43
N GLU A 202 3.00 -2.36 22.17
CA GLU A 202 2.30 -2.85 20.97
C GLU A 202 0.81 -2.47 20.96
N ILE A 203 0.14 -2.43 22.12
CA ILE A 203 -1.26 -1.99 22.21
C ILE A 203 -1.35 -0.49 21.94
N GLU A 204 -0.41 0.31 22.44
CA GLU A 204 -0.37 1.76 22.22
C GLU A 204 0.00 2.15 20.78
N GLN A 205 0.71 1.29 20.05
CA GLN A 205 1.02 1.46 18.63
C GLN A 205 -0.17 1.15 17.71
N VAL A 206 -1.26 0.54 18.22
CA VAL A 206 -2.46 0.32 17.41
C VAL A 206 -3.20 1.63 17.22
N HIS A 207 -3.16 2.15 15.99
CA HIS A 207 -3.84 3.39 15.61
C HIS A 207 -5.19 3.18 14.90
N CYS A 208 -5.57 1.95 14.49
CA CYS A 208 -6.96 1.69 14.10
C CYS A 208 -7.83 1.46 15.34
N ARG A 209 -8.71 2.42 15.61
CA ARG A 209 -9.81 2.28 16.58
C ARG A 209 -10.57 0.96 16.40
N CYS A 210 -10.93 0.64 15.16
CA CYS A 210 -11.68 -0.56 14.79
C CYS A 210 -11.01 -1.88 15.24
N CYS A 211 -9.69 -1.98 15.05
CA CYS A 211 -8.92 -3.17 15.40
C CYS A 211 -8.77 -3.23 16.92
N LEU A 212 -8.56 -2.08 17.54
CA LEU A 212 -8.38 -1.98 18.98
C LEU A 212 -9.68 -2.33 19.74
N GLU A 213 -10.84 -1.91 19.25
CA GLU A 213 -12.15 -2.31 19.80
C GLU A 213 -12.31 -3.83 19.79
N ARG A 214 -12.07 -4.49 18.65
CA ARG A 214 -12.14 -5.96 18.54
C ARG A 214 -11.17 -6.67 19.49
N VAL A 215 -9.95 -6.15 19.62
CA VAL A 215 -8.94 -6.71 20.52
C VAL A 215 -9.31 -6.51 21.99
N VAL A 216 -9.88 -5.36 22.35
CA VAL A 216 -10.40 -5.09 23.71
C VAL A 216 -11.55 -6.03 24.05
N GLU A 217 -12.53 -6.19 23.17
CA GLU A 217 -13.63 -7.13 23.37
C GLU A 217 -13.12 -8.56 23.59
N LEU A 218 -12.08 -8.94 22.85
CA LEU A 218 -11.44 -10.24 22.98
C LEU A 218 -10.70 -10.41 24.32
N PHE A 219 -10.04 -9.36 24.81
CA PHE A 219 -9.43 -9.35 26.15
C PHE A 219 -10.49 -9.45 27.25
N GLU A 220 -11.59 -8.71 27.15
CA GLU A 220 -12.68 -8.73 28.13
C GLU A 220 -13.37 -10.09 28.20
N ALA A 221 -13.64 -10.69 27.04
CA ALA A 221 -14.23 -12.03 26.95
C ALA A 221 -13.35 -13.11 27.60
N ARG A 222 -12.05 -12.85 27.78
CA ARG A 222 -11.07 -13.78 28.38
C ARG A 222 -10.59 -13.36 29.77
N GLY A 223 -11.15 -12.29 30.33
CA GLY A 223 -10.78 -11.78 31.65
C GLY A 223 -9.39 -11.12 31.71
N ASP A 224 -8.79 -10.76 30.57
CA ASP A 224 -7.54 -10.00 30.51
C ASP A 224 -7.80 -8.49 30.69
N TYR A 225 -8.35 -8.14 31.86
CA TYR A 225 -8.80 -6.78 32.15
C TYR A 225 -7.65 -5.77 32.13
N ARG A 226 -6.41 -6.20 32.42
CA ARG A 226 -5.24 -5.33 32.37
C ARG A 226 -5.04 -4.78 30.96
N ARG A 227 -5.01 -5.66 29.95
CA ARG A 227 -4.85 -5.24 28.54
C ARG A 227 -6.10 -4.57 27.98
N ALA A 228 -7.29 -5.02 28.39
CA ALA A 228 -8.55 -4.36 28.02
C ALA A 228 -8.57 -2.88 28.43
N ILE A 229 -8.16 -2.55 29.67
CA ILE A 229 -8.10 -1.17 30.15
C ILE A 229 -7.11 -0.34 29.35
N LEU A 230 -5.91 -0.88 29.05
CA LEU A 230 -4.93 -0.19 28.21
C LEU A 230 -5.46 0.08 26.81
N GLY A 231 -6.12 -0.90 26.19
CA GLY A 231 -6.75 -0.72 24.89
C GLY A 231 -7.85 0.35 24.92
N ARG A 232 -8.70 0.38 25.95
CA ARG A 232 -9.71 1.43 26.13
C ARG A 232 -9.11 2.82 26.31
N GLN A 233 -8.01 2.94 27.07
CA GLN A 233 -7.29 4.20 27.20
C GLN A 233 -6.75 4.69 25.86
N GLN A 234 -6.18 3.79 25.05
CA GLN A 234 -5.68 4.13 23.74
C GLN A 234 -6.81 4.50 22.76
N ILE A 235 -7.97 3.82 22.80
CA ILE A 235 -9.16 4.24 22.03
C ILE A 235 -9.53 5.69 22.35
N LEU A 236 -9.62 6.06 23.64
CA LEU A 236 -9.92 7.42 24.07
C LEU A 236 -8.88 8.44 23.57
N ARG A 237 -7.58 8.09 23.59
CA ARG A 237 -6.53 8.96 23.03
C ARG A 237 -6.72 9.21 21.54
N LEU A 238 -7.06 8.17 20.77
CA LEU A 238 -7.31 8.30 19.32
C LEU A 238 -8.53 9.19 19.04
N GLU A 239 -9.60 9.06 19.83
CA GLU A 239 -10.80 9.91 19.73
C GLU A 239 -10.49 11.39 20.01
N LEU A 240 -9.73 11.67 21.06
CA LEU A 240 -9.36 13.03 21.45
C LEU A 240 -8.47 13.72 20.40
N ASN A 241 -7.62 12.95 19.73
CA ASN A 241 -6.68 13.48 18.74
C ASN A 241 -7.30 13.66 17.34
N LYS A 242 -8.60 13.35 17.14
CA LYS A 242 -9.27 13.37 15.82
C LYS A 242 -8.46 12.67 14.72
N VAL A 243 -7.76 11.60 15.06
CA VAL A 243 -7.03 10.82 14.06
C VAL A 243 -8.09 10.11 13.22
N GLU A 244 -8.23 10.50 11.95
CA GLU A 244 -9.05 9.76 11.00
C GLU A 244 -8.55 8.31 10.98
N SER A 245 -9.43 7.37 11.29
CA SER A 245 -9.08 5.97 11.30
C SER A 245 -8.88 5.50 9.86
N ASP A 246 -7.63 5.28 9.45
CA ASP A 246 -7.30 4.44 8.30
C ASP A 246 -7.59 2.98 8.67
N CYS A 247 -8.89 2.68 8.82
CA CYS A 247 -9.41 1.34 8.82
C CYS A 247 -9.41 0.87 7.36
N PRO A 248 -8.69 -0.21 7.00
CA PRO A 248 -8.98 -0.91 5.76
C PRO A 248 -10.40 -1.47 5.89
N ARG A 249 -11.38 -0.71 5.40
CA ARG A 249 -12.81 -1.03 5.44
C ARG A 249 -13.03 -2.45 4.94
N GLY A 250 -13.59 -3.26 5.83
CA GLY A 250 -14.46 -4.37 5.47
C GLY A 250 -15.83 -4.04 6.03
N ASP A 251 -16.43 -2.97 5.51
CA ASP A 251 -17.85 -2.70 5.67
C ASP A 251 -18.57 -3.61 4.67
N GLU A 252 -19.44 -4.46 5.23
CA GLU A 252 -20.20 -5.58 4.64
C GLU A 252 -19.45 -6.92 4.49
#